data_AF-A0A7V4KE49-F1
#
_entry.id   AF-A0A7V4KE49-F1
#
_cell.length_a   1.000
_cell.length_b   1.000
_cell.length_c   1.000
_cell.angle_alpha   90.00
_cell.angle_beta   90.00
_cell.angle_gamma   90.00
#
_symmetry.space_group_name_H-M   'P 1'
#
loop_
_entity.id
_entity.type
_entity.pdbx_description
1 polymer ?
#
loop_
_entity_poly.entity_id
_entity_poly.type
_entity_poly.pdbx_seq_one_letter_code
_entity_poly.pdbx_strand_id
1 'polypeptide(L)'
;MKRSFMILTVVVLLICTFTFSGVLRFEHADVVYPEGYEKNAELVGKIFENVRQQVIDLIGNDPGRITIILQDKGTISNGFTNPILHKTITLYTWPPESWMN
;
A
#
# COMPACT_ATOMS: atom_id res chain seq x y z
N MET A 1 -16.88 -25.62 -22.72
CA MET A 1 -17.19 -25.09 -21.37
C MET A 1 -16.23 -25.57 -20.28
N LYS A 2 -16.06 -26.88 -20.03
CA LYS A 2 -15.22 -27.37 -18.90
C LYS A 2 -13.73 -26.98 -18.99
N ARG A 3 -13.11 -27.06 -20.18
CA ARG A 3 -11.70 -26.64 -20.39
C ARG A 3 -11.47 -25.14 -20.21
N SER A 4 -12.35 -24.31 -20.79
CA SER A 4 -12.27 -22.84 -20.65
C SER A 4 -12.48 -22.39 -19.20
N PHE A 5 -13.38 -23.05 -18.46
CA PHE A 5 -13.59 -22.80 -17.04
C PHE A 5 -12.35 -23.16 -16.21
N MET A 6 -11.72 -24.32 -16.48
CA MET A 6 -10.49 -24.73 -15.82
C MET A 6 -9.33 -23.76 -16.05
N ILE A 7 -9.17 -23.26 -17.29
CA ILE A 7 -8.15 -22.25 -17.61
C ILE A 7 -8.42 -20.96 -16.85
N LEU A 8 -9.68 -20.50 -16.82
CA LEU A 8 -10.06 -19.31 -16.06
C LEU A 8 -9.76 -19.48 -14.56
N THR A 9 -10.09 -20.64 -13.97
CA THR A 9 -9.79 -20.93 -12.57
C THR A 9 -8.29 -20.90 -12.27
N VAL A 10 -7.46 -21.47 -13.15
CA VAL A 10 -6.00 -21.47 -13.00
C VAL A 10 -5.44 -20.06 -13.14
N VAL A 11 -5.94 -19.26 -14.07
CA VAL A 11 -5.54 -17.85 -14.24
C VAL A 11 -5.93 -17.03 -13.00
N VAL A 12 -7.14 -17.20 -12.47
CA VAL A 12 -7.58 -16.54 -11.23
C VAL A 12 -6.70 -16.94 -10.04
N LEU A 13 -6.39 -18.23 -9.88
CA LEU A 13 -5.51 -18.72 -8.82
C LEU A 13 -4.09 -18.15 -8.92
N LEU A 14 -3.52 -18.09 -10.12
CA LEU A 14 -2.20 -17.50 -10.35
C LEU A 14 -2.19 -16.01 -10.01
N ILE A 15 -3.22 -15.26 -10.40
CA ILE A 15 -3.36 -13.84 -10.05
C ILE A 15 -3.44 -13.66 -8.52
N CYS A 16 -4.15 -14.55 -7.81
CA CYS A 16 -4.21 -14.51 -6.35
C CYS A 16 -2.87 -14.82 -5.66
N THR A 17 -1.98 -15.61 -6.29
CA THR A 17 -0.65 -15.91 -5.71
C THR A 17 0.38 -14.80 -5.93
N PHE A 18 0.17 -13.90 -6.88
CA PHE A 18 1.07 -12.75 -7.12
C PHE A 18 0.81 -11.56 -6.19
N THR A 19 -0.12 -11.67 -5.23
CA THR A 19 -0.51 -10.58 -4.32
C THR A 19 -0.18 -10.89 -2.87
N PHE A 20 0.99 -11.49 -2.58
CA PHE A 20 1.46 -11.54 -1.19
C PHE A 20 2.00 -10.16 -0.79
N SER A 21 1.09 -9.32 -0.31
CA SER A 21 1.44 -8.09 0.41
C SER A 21 1.58 -8.40 1.91
N GLY A 22 2.64 -7.90 2.52
CA GLY A 22 2.81 -7.90 3.96
C GLY A 22 2.02 -6.75 4.61
N VAL A 23 1.74 -6.86 5.91
CA VAL A 23 1.13 -5.79 6.70
C VAL A 23 1.93 -5.57 7.98
N LEU A 24 2.46 -4.35 8.15
CA LEU A 24 3.03 -3.90 9.43
C LEU A 24 1.98 -3.09 10.19
N ARG A 25 1.79 -3.41 11.47
CA ARG A 25 0.82 -2.75 12.34
C ARG A 25 1.53 -1.79 13.29
N PHE A 26 1.15 -0.52 13.25
CA PHE A 26 1.57 0.53 14.18
C PHE A 26 0.41 0.89 15.10
N GLU A 27 0.59 1.88 15.98
CA GLU A 27 -0.45 2.30 16.93
C GLU A 27 -1.65 2.95 16.20
N HIS A 28 -1.37 3.74 15.17
CA HIS A 28 -2.35 4.53 14.42
C HIS A 28 -2.36 4.24 12.91
N ALA A 29 -1.55 3.30 12.43
CA ALA A 29 -1.56 2.91 11.02
C ALA A 29 -1.38 1.41 10.79
N ASP A 30 -1.99 0.92 9.70
CA ASP A 30 -1.65 -0.34 9.06
C ASP A 30 -0.95 -0.04 7.74
N VAL A 31 0.31 -0.49 7.60
CA VAL A 31 1.09 -0.29 6.38
C VAL A 31 1.11 -1.58 5.58
N VAL A 32 0.42 -1.59 4.44
CA VAL A 32 0.37 -2.68 3.47
C VAL A 32 1.47 -2.48 2.44
N TYR A 33 2.28 -3.49 2.17
CA TYR A 33 3.44 -3.35 1.29
C TYR A 33 3.71 -4.61 0.44
N PRO A 34 4.26 -4.48 -0.77
CA PRO A 34 4.64 -5.61 -1.60
C PRO A 34 5.93 -6.28 -1.09
N GLU A 35 6.20 -7.50 -1.54
CA GLU A 35 7.45 -8.21 -1.23
C GLU A 35 8.70 -7.33 -1.51
N GLY A 36 9.68 -7.37 -0.61
CA GLY A 36 10.91 -6.57 -0.71
C GLY A 36 10.83 -5.16 -0.13
N TYR A 37 9.64 -4.67 0.23
CA TYR A 37 9.43 -3.29 0.72
C TYR A 37 9.24 -3.17 2.24
N GLU A 38 9.54 -4.21 3.02
CA GLU A 38 9.31 -4.22 4.47
C GLU A 38 10.00 -3.06 5.21
N LYS A 39 11.27 -2.78 4.90
CA LYS A 39 12.00 -1.65 5.50
C LYS A 39 11.38 -0.29 5.15
N ASN A 40 10.84 -0.16 3.94
CA ASN A 40 10.14 1.05 3.52
C ASN A 40 8.81 1.17 4.28
N ALA A 41 8.09 0.07 4.45
CA ALA A 41 6.88 0.02 5.25
C ALA A 41 7.15 0.40 6.71
N GLU A 42 8.26 -0.08 7.27
CA GLU A 42 8.68 0.27 8.62
C GLU A 42 8.96 1.77 8.77
N LEU A 43 9.74 2.33 7.83
CA LEU A 43 10.06 3.75 7.80
C LEU A 43 8.81 4.62 7.63
N VAL A 44 7.91 4.26 6.72
CA VAL A 44 6.65 4.98 6.48
C VAL A 44 5.78 4.99 7.74
N GLY A 45 5.62 3.85 8.40
CA GLY A 45 4.85 3.78 9.65
C GLY A 45 5.46 4.64 10.76
N LYS A 46 6.80 4.58 10.94
CA LYS A 46 7.51 5.43 11.93
C LYS A 46 7.36 6.91 11.63
N ILE A 47 7.47 7.32 10.37
CA ILE A 47 7.26 8.72 9.96
C ILE A 47 5.83 9.15 10.28
N PHE A 48 4.85 8.33 9.91
CA PHE A 48 3.44 8.61 10.19
C PHE A 48 3.22 8.86 11.69
N GLU A 49 3.65 7.94 12.55
CA GLU A 49 3.50 8.10 14.01
C GLU A 49 4.21 9.36 14.52
N ASN A 50 5.39 9.68 13.99
CA ASN A 50 6.17 10.84 14.43
C ASN A 50 5.52 12.19 14.10
N VAL A 51 4.94 12.32 12.90
CA VAL A 51 4.35 13.58 12.44
C VAL A 51 2.86 13.71 12.77
N ARG A 52 2.20 12.61 13.15
CA ARG A 52 0.74 12.53 13.31
C ARG A 52 0.16 13.64 14.18
N GLN A 53 0.66 13.82 15.41
CA GLN A 53 0.08 14.81 16.32
C GLN A 53 0.20 16.23 15.78
N GLN A 54 1.35 16.56 15.17
CA GLN A 54 1.58 17.88 14.56
C GLN A 54 0.59 18.16 13.43
N VAL A 55 0.27 17.16 12.61
CA VAL A 55 -0.73 17.28 11.54
C VAL A 55 -2.15 17.40 12.10
N ILE A 56 -2.49 16.66 13.16
CA ILE A 56 -3.79 16.79 13.84
C ILE A 56 -3.96 18.21 14.39
N ASP A 57 -2.95 18.74 15.08
CA ASP A 57 -2.97 20.07 15.66
C ASP A 57 -3.08 21.16 14.59
N LEU A 58 -2.43 20.96 13.44
CA LEU A 58 -2.48 21.87 12.30
C LEU A 58 -3.84 21.87 11.58
N ILE A 59 -4.43 20.70 11.36
CA ILE A 59 -5.66 20.53 10.56
C ILE A 59 -6.92 20.62 11.43
N GLY A 60 -6.81 20.36 12.73
CA GLY A 60 -7.93 20.30 13.67
C GLY A 60 -8.81 19.06 13.51
N ASN A 61 -8.31 18.00 12.88
CA ASN A 61 -9.05 16.77 12.65
C ASN A 61 -8.17 15.53 12.86
N ASP A 62 -8.64 14.61 13.70
CA ASP A 62 -8.00 13.32 13.88
C ASP A 62 -8.63 12.26 12.94
N PRO A 63 -7.88 11.72 11.95
CA PRO A 63 -8.39 10.63 11.13
C PRO A 63 -8.52 9.30 11.89
N GLY A 64 -8.04 9.18 13.13
CA GLY A 64 -7.91 7.92 13.86
C GLY A 64 -6.93 6.98 13.17
N ARG A 65 -7.17 5.67 13.28
CA ARG A 65 -6.35 4.65 12.60
C ARG A 65 -6.59 4.66 11.09
N ILE A 66 -5.51 4.67 10.29
CA ILE A 66 -5.58 4.65 8.81
C ILE A 66 -4.85 3.46 8.20
N THR A 67 -5.14 3.19 6.92
CA THR A 67 -4.40 2.23 6.09
C THR A 67 -3.51 2.98 5.12
N ILE A 68 -2.23 2.61 5.05
CA ILE A 68 -1.26 3.13 4.10
C ILE A 68 -0.85 1.99 3.17
N ILE A 69 -1.17 2.09 1.90
CA ILE A 69 -0.79 1.08 0.89
C ILE A 69 0.43 1.57 0.15
N LEU A 70 1.53 0.84 0.20
CA LEU A 70 2.69 1.05 -0.66
C LEU A 70 2.46 0.29 -1.96
N GLN A 71 2.63 0.97 -3.09
CA GLN A 71 2.50 0.36 -4.40
C GLN A 71 3.67 0.74 -5.30
N ASP A 72 4.29 -0.26 -5.92
CA ASP A 72 5.28 -0.02 -6.95
C ASP A 72 4.57 0.32 -8.28
N LYS A 73 4.78 1.55 -8.74
CA LYS A 73 4.26 2.04 -10.03
C LYS A 73 5.34 2.42 -11.03
N GLY A 74 6.63 2.33 -10.68
CA GLY A 74 7.80 2.57 -11.55
C GLY A 74 7.97 3.96 -12.18
N THR A 75 6.88 4.64 -12.55
CA THR A 75 6.87 5.86 -13.36
C THR A 75 6.03 6.99 -12.77
N ILE A 76 5.27 6.72 -11.70
CA ILE A 76 4.42 7.70 -11.03
C ILE A 76 4.85 7.78 -9.56
N SER A 77 5.29 8.95 -9.12
CA SER A 77 5.80 9.17 -7.75
C SER A 77 4.74 9.62 -6.75
N ASN A 78 3.50 9.88 -7.21
CA ASN A 78 2.45 10.47 -6.39
C ASN A 78 1.38 9.43 -6.06
N GLY A 79 1.07 9.30 -4.78
CA GLY A 79 -0.03 8.47 -4.32
C GLY A 79 -1.43 8.94 -4.75
N PHE A 80 -2.46 8.23 -4.28
CA PHE A 80 -3.85 8.63 -4.41
C PHE A 80 -4.66 8.29 -3.16
N THR A 81 -5.81 8.94 -3.02
CA THR A 81 -6.86 8.56 -2.07
C THR A 81 -8.11 8.19 -2.85
N ASN A 82 -8.88 7.23 -2.35
CA ASN A 82 -10.15 6.82 -2.96
C ASN A 82 -11.27 7.01 -1.92
N PRO A 83 -12.31 7.81 -2.20
CA PRO A 83 -13.42 8.03 -1.27
C PRO A 83 -14.15 6.74 -0.84
N ILE A 84 -14.10 5.68 -1.66
CA ILE A 84 -14.69 4.38 -1.36
C ILE A 84 -13.85 3.62 -0.32
N LEU A 85 -12.53 3.81 -0.33
CA LEU A 85 -11.60 3.20 0.62
C LEU A 85 -11.43 4.14 1.82
N HIS A 86 -12.35 4.03 2.76
CA HIS A 86 -12.37 4.86 3.95
C HIS A 86 -11.02 4.80 4.70
N LYS A 87 -10.48 5.97 5.07
CA LYS A 87 -9.21 6.12 5.80
C LYS A 87 -8.03 5.39 5.15
N THR A 88 -7.99 5.34 3.82
CA THR A 88 -6.91 4.72 3.07
C THR A 88 -6.17 5.73 2.22
N ILE A 89 -4.85 5.74 2.33
CA ILE A 89 -3.96 6.44 1.41
C ILE A 89 -3.11 5.39 0.69
N THR A 90 -2.97 5.53 -0.62
CA THR A 90 -2.03 4.72 -1.39
C THR A 90 -0.86 5.61 -1.74
N LEU A 91 0.36 5.21 -1.37
CA LEU A 91 1.60 5.88 -1.70
C LEU A 91 2.33 5.06 -2.76
N TYR A 92 2.71 5.71 -3.85
CA TYR A 92 3.56 5.05 -4.83
C TYR A 92 5.00 5.11 -4.36
N THR A 93 5.66 3.96 -4.35
CA THR A 93 7.07 3.90 -3.95
C THR A 93 7.91 4.54 -5.05
N TRP A 94 8.86 5.39 -4.65
CA TRP A 94 9.87 5.90 -5.56
C TRP A 94 10.60 4.70 -6.18
N PRO A 95 10.76 4.65 -7.51
CA PRO A 95 11.47 3.53 -8.11
C PRO A 95 12.92 3.54 -7.63
N PRO A 96 13.44 2.47 -7.01
CA PRO A 96 14.86 2.19 -7.15
C PRO A 96 15.04 1.82 -8.63
N GLU A 97 15.79 2.61 -9.40
CA GLU A 97 16.12 2.39 -10.81
C GLU A 97 16.05 0.89 -11.22
N SER A 98 15.18 0.46 -12.11
CA SER A 98 15.35 0.69 -13.55
C SER A 98 14.02 0.88 -14.28
N TRP A 99 13.85 2.08 -14.84
CA TRP A 99 13.32 2.16 -16.19
C TRP A 99 14.22 1.28 -17.07
N MET A 100 13.67 0.17 -17.59
CA MET A 100 14.25 -0.67 -18.66
C MET A 100 15.71 -1.12 -18.44
N ASN A 101 15.89 -2.37 -17.99
CA ASN A 101 17.00 -3.21 -18.45
C ASN A 101 16.43 -4.56 -18.90
#